data_AF-A0A935HM11-F1
#
_entry.id   AF-A0A935HM11-F1
#
_cell.length_a   1.000
_cell.length_b   1.000
_cell.length_c   1.000
_cell.angle_alpha   90.00
_cell.angle_beta   90.00
_cell.angle_gamma   90.00
#
_symmetry.space_group_name_H-M   'P 1'
#
loop_
_entity.id
_entity.type
_entity.pdbx_description
1 polymer ?
#
loop_
_entity_poly.entity_id
_entity_poly.type
_entity_poly.pdbx_seq_one_letter_code
_entity_poly.pdbx_strand_id
1 'polypeptide(L)'
;MILNIMTLSELVVQFKRAGCVSLYAKRLAANDNSKNQIYFGPGFGALNLFPNKGPVLNTKAKTPNYKAPLEFYWLNDKAQINRAPGAQLILYRTILKSGSPGFLQGAVDAPNELLASRLPGRVLFLGVTKDERIVGYVLVANDPIPQVDAEDLQREGVFAEIPLIGDTTKSSRVLLLEELRRIHLLDWINSKQLSTDGTLNPCNAIHCGGFTLEAELGIPKNSKGSPDYLGYEVKQHAEKNFDRIGSHAITLLTPEPNGGYYRDKGSEQFIRRFGYPDKKGKPDRINFGGVHRVGVANHLTGLTLALPGFPMHQGNV
;
A
#
# COMPACT_ATOMS: atom_id res chain seq x y z
N MET A 1 1.41 34.91 2.17
CA MET A 1 1.23 35.18 3.62
C MET A 1 1.71 33.94 4.35
N ILE A 2 2.86 33.98 5.04
CA ILE A 2 3.49 32.77 5.60
C ILE A 2 3.04 32.61 7.05
N LEU A 3 1.93 31.89 7.26
CA LEU A 3 1.39 31.45 8.56
C LEU A 3 0.77 30.08 8.26
N ASN A 4 1.09 28.95 8.89
CA ASN A 4 1.35 28.68 10.30
C ASN A 4 2.45 27.59 10.35
N ILE A 5 3.47 27.72 11.21
CA ILE A 5 4.46 26.65 11.41
C ILE A 5 3.77 25.58 12.27
N MET A 6 2.93 24.78 11.63
CA MET A 6 2.42 23.57 12.24
C MET A 6 3.62 22.62 12.38
N THR A 7 3.95 22.26 13.61
CA THR A 7 4.95 21.22 13.86
C THR A 7 4.48 19.90 13.23
N LEU A 8 5.41 18.99 12.93
CA LEU A 8 5.03 17.68 12.39
C LEU A 8 4.02 16.95 13.30
N SER A 9 4.19 17.05 14.63
CA SER A 9 3.28 16.45 15.60
C SER A 9 1.85 17.03 15.50
N GLU A 10 1.71 18.35 15.38
CA GLU A 10 0.40 18.98 15.19
C GLU A 10 -0.22 18.59 13.84
N LEU A 11 0.60 18.48 12.79
CA LEU A 11 0.15 18.05 11.47
C LEU A 11 -0.39 16.63 11.50
N VAL A 12 0.32 15.72 12.17
CA VAL A 12 -0.14 14.33 12.40
C VAL A 12 -1.48 14.32 13.14
N VAL A 13 -1.68 15.17 14.14
CA VAL A 13 -2.97 15.30 14.83
C VAL A 13 -4.08 15.73 13.88
N GLN A 14 -3.82 16.66 12.95
CA GLN A 14 -4.84 17.06 11.97
C GLN A 14 -5.17 15.95 10.99
N PHE A 15 -4.18 15.20 10.49
CA PHE A 15 -4.44 14.04 9.62
C PHE A 15 -5.26 12.96 10.34
N LYS A 16 -4.99 12.70 11.62
CA LYS A 16 -5.83 11.81 12.44
C LYS A 16 -7.27 12.30 12.52
N ARG A 17 -7.47 13.59 12.82
CA ARG A 17 -8.81 14.20 12.89
C ARG A 17 -9.55 14.16 11.56
N ALA A 18 -8.81 14.24 10.45
CA ALA A 18 -9.35 14.06 9.10
C ALA A 18 -9.70 12.60 8.76
N GLY A 19 -9.45 11.65 9.68
CA GLY A 19 -9.77 10.22 9.51
C GLY A 19 -8.72 9.43 8.74
N CYS A 20 -7.50 9.96 8.60
CA CYS A 20 -6.41 9.25 7.95
C CYS A 20 -5.93 8.07 8.81
N VAL A 21 -5.67 6.94 8.15
CA VAL A 21 -5.16 5.70 8.73
C VAL A 21 -3.73 5.39 8.28
N SER A 22 -3.26 6.05 7.21
CA SER A 22 -1.84 6.13 6.85
C SER A 22 -1.50 7.55 6.42
N LEU A 23 -0.21 7.90 6.53
CA LEU A 23 0.30 9.22 6.17
C LEU A 23 1.66 9.08 5.50
N TYR A 24 1.79 9.68 4.33
CA TYR A 24 3.01 9.66 3.53
C TYR A 24 3.53 11.08 3.33
N ALA A 25 4.84 11.22 3.21
CA ALA A 25 5.51 12.49 2.98
C ALA A 25 6.49 12.38 1.82
N LYS A 26 6.55 13.44 1.02
CA LYS A 26 7.52 13.59 -0.07
C LYS A 26 8.11 14.99 -0.06
N ARG A 27 9.44 15.08 -0.06
CA ARG A 27 10.14 16.33 -0.35
C ARG A 27 9.98 16.69 -1.82
N LEU A 28 9.43 17.89 -2.10
CA LEU A 28 9.13 18.33 -3.45
C LEU A 28 10.38 18.91 -4.11
N ALA A 29 10.74 18.39 -5.29
CA ALA A 29 11.75 18.98 -6.15
C ALA A 29 11.26 20.32 -6.73
N ALA A 30 12.18 21.14 -7.25
CA ALA A 30 11.80 22.40 -7.92
C ALA A 30 10.79 22.19 -9.07
N ASN A 31 10.87 21.05 -9.76
CA ASN A 31 9.95 20.69 -10.84
C ASN A 31 8.66 20.03 -10.35
N ASP A 32 8.52 19.69 -9.07
CA ASP A 32 7.23 19.30 -8.52
C ASP A 32 6.42 20.57 -8.24
N ASN A 33 5.60 20.96 -9.21
CA ASN A 33 4.79 22.17 -9.13
C ASN A 33 3.55 22.04 -10.03
N SER A 34 2.62 22.99 -9.92
CA SER A 34 1.34 22.98 -10.63
C SER A 34 1.49 23.05 -12.15
N LYS A 35 2.64 23.50 -12.69
CA LYS A 35 2.92 23.53 -14.13
C LYS A 35 3.47 22.18 -14.62
N ASN A 36 4.38 21.60 -13.86
CA ASN A 36 5.19 20.45 -14.26
C ASN A 36 4.70 19.12 -13.69
N GLN A 37 3.65 19.14 -12.84
CA GLN A 37 3.05 17.99 -12.18
C GLN A 37 3.92 17.49 -11.02
N ILE A 38 3.33 16.80 -10.05
CA ILE A 38 4.11 16.24 -8.93
C ILE A 38 4.47 14.80 -9.28
N TYR A 39 5.76 14.48 -9.24
CA TYR A 39 6.27 13.14 -9.54
C TYR A 39 6.03 12.19 -8.37
N PHE A 40 5.42 11.03 -8.60
CA PHE A 40 5.07 10.06 -7.54
C PHE A 40 5.95 8.80 -7.60
N GLY A 41 7.01 8.82 -8.40
CA GLY A 41 7.97 7.72 -8.51
C GLY A 41 7.88 6.96 -9.84
N PRO A 42 8.84 6.07 -10.11
CA PRO A 42 8.86 5.29 -11.35
C PRO A 42 7.83 4.14 -11.30
N GLY A 43 7.43 3.65 -12.48
CA GLY A 43 6.56 2.48 -12.60
C GLY A 43 5.15 2.73 -12.07
N PHE A 44 4.50 1.71 -11.50
CA PHE A 44 3.12 1.77 -11.00
C PHE A 44 3.01 1.79 -9.47
N GLY A 45 4.12 1.91 -8.74
CA GLY A 45 4.16 1.76 -7.28
C GLY A 45 3.17 2.67 -6.53
N ALA A 46 3.00 3.92 -6.97
CA ALA A 46 2.07 4.82 -6.30
C ALA A 46 0.58 4.45 -6.47
N LEU A 47 0.23 3.57 -7.41
CA LEU A 47 -1.14 3.02 -7.49
C LEU A 47 -1.46 2.09 -6.32
N ASN A 48 -0.44 1.48 -5.73
CA ASN A 48 -0.61 0.59 -4.58
C ASN A 48 -0.72 1.39 -3.29
N LEU A 49 -0.06 2.56 -3.23
CA LEU A 49 -0.07 3.45 -2.08
C LEU A 49 -1.38 4.23 -1.91
N PHE A 50 -1.96 4.67 -3.02
CA PHE A 50 -3.06 5.63 -3.01
C PHE A 50 -4.32 5.04 -3.62
N PRO A 51 -5.45 5.02 -2.87
CA PRO A 51 -6.72 4.56 -3.40
C PRO A 51 -7.10 5.31 -4.68
N ASN A 52 -7.52 4.55 -5.68
CA ASN A 52 -7.82 5.08 -7.01
C ASN A 52 -8.93 4.26 -7.67
N LYS A 53 -9.63 4.86 -8.62
CA LYS A 53 -10.75 4.21 -9.34
C LYS A 53 -10.31 3.31 -10.50
N GLY A 54 -9.06 2.85 -10.47
CA GLY A 54 -8.45 2.04 -11.51
C GLY A 54 -7.95 2.85 -12.73
N PRO A 55 -6.95 2.32 -13.46
CA PRO A 55 -6.39 2.98 -14.63
C PRO A 55 -7.35 2.91 -15.83
N VAL A 56 -7.65 4.07 -16.42
CA VAL A 56 -8.46 4.21 -17.64
C VAL A 56 -7.57 4.72 -18.77
N LEU A 57 -7.66 4.08 -19.94
CA LEU A 57 -6.92 4.51 -21.13
C LEU A 57 -7.51 5.83 -21.67
N ASN A 58 -6.64 6.80 -21.88
CA ASN A 58 -6.94 8.08 -22.48
C ASN A 58 -6.24 8.21 -23.85
N THR A 59 -7.02 7.94 -24.90
CA THR A 59 -6.59 8.00 -26.30
C THR A 59 -6.61 9.42 -26.88
N LYS A 60 -7.25 10.38 -26.20
CA LYS A 60 -7.38 11.77 -26.66
C LYS A 60 -6.15 12.64 -26.42
N ALA A 61 -5.17 12.13 -25.66
CA ALA A 61 -3.92 12.84 -25.43
C ALA A 61 -2.97 12.70 -26.63
N LYS A 62 -2.10 13.70 -26.87
CA LYS A 62 -1.04 13.67 -27.91
C LYS A 62 -0.22 12.37 -27.88
N THR A 63 -0.03 11.80 -26.70
CA THR A 63 0.48 10.45 -26.50
C THR A 63 -0.53 9.70 -25.62
N PRO A 64 -1.09 8.57 -26.07
CA PRO A 64 -2.00 7.77 -25.27
C PRO A 64 -1.39 7.47 -23.90
N ASN A 65 -2.18 7.65 -22.84
CA ASN A 65 -1.74 7.41 -21.47
C ASN A 65 -2.86 6.78 -20.66
N TYR A 66 -2.49 6.13 -19.56
CA TYR A 66 -3.45 5.67 -18.56
C TYR A 66 -3.56 6.68 -17.42
N LYS A 67 -4.78 6.89 -16.96
CA LYS A 67 -5.13 7.81 -15.89
C LYS A 67 -5.93 7.10 -14.81
N ALA A 68 -5.56 7.27 -13.55
CA ALA A 68 -6.30 6.71 -12.42
C ALA A 68 -6.90 7.86 -11.58
N PRO A 69 -8.23 8.07 -11.62
CA PRO A 69 -8.88 9.12 -10.83
C PRO A 69 -8.74 8.90 -9.33
N LEU A 70 -8.64 10.00 -8.58
CA LEU A 70 -8.51 10.03 -7.12
C LEU A 70 -9.68 10.80 -6.47
N GLU A 71 -10.10 10.37 -5.28
CA GLU A 71 -10.93 11.20 -4.39
C GLU A 71 -10.03 12.00 -3.45
N PHE A 72 -9.62 13.19 -3.91
CA PHE A 72 -8.60 14.01 -3.25
C PHE A 72 -9.19 15.25 -2.57
N TYR A 73 -8.62 15.61 -1.42
CA TYR A 73 -8.99 16.76 -0.59
C TYR A 73 -7.74 17.50 -0.11
N TRP A 74 -7.81 18.83 0.04
CA TRP A 74 -6.77 19.63 0.69
C TRP A 74 -7.17 19.96 2.12
N LEU A 75 -6.27 19.71 3.06
CA LEU A 75 -6.35 20.25 4.41
C LEU A 75 -5.87 21.71 4.38
N ASN A 76 -6.65 22.64 4.94
CA ASN A 76 -6.24 24.04 5.08
C ASN A 76 -5.69 24.34 6.49
N ASP A 77 -5.21 25.57 6.69
CA ASP A 77 -4.68 26.09 7.97
C ASP A 77 -5.72 26.13 9.11
N LYS A 78 -7.01 26.11 8.76
CA LYS A 78 -8.15 26.03 9.69
C LYS A 78 -8.61 24.59 9.98
N ALA A 79 -7.82 23.59 9.59
CA ALA A 79 -8.12 22.17 9.74
C ALA A 79 -9.39 21.69 9.01
N GLN A 80 -9.80 22.39 7.95
CA GLN A 80 -10.91 22.00 7.09
C GLN A 80 -10.39 21.23 5.88
N ILE A 81 -11.15 20.25 5.42
CA ILE A 81 -10.83 19.47 4.21
C ILE A 81 -11.71 19.91 3.05
N ASN A 82 -11.08 20.34 1.95
CA ASN A 82 -11.76 20.86 0.78
C ASN A 82 -11.50 19.97 -0.43
N ARG A 83 -12.56 19.57 -1.15
CA ARG A 83 -12.42 18.64 -2.27
C ARG A 83 -11.63 19.26 -3.41
N ALA A 84 -10.74 18.47 -4.01
CA ALA A 84 -9.97 18.79 -5.20
C ALA A 84 -10.49 18.01 -6.42
N PRO A 85 -11.51 18.54 -7.11
CA PRO A 85 -12.14 17.83 -8.22
C PRO A 85 -11.19 17.71 -9.42
N GLY A 86 -10.92 16.48 -9.85
CA GLY A 86 -10.12 16.19 -11.05
C GLY A 86 -8.70 15.70 -10.77
N ALA A 87 -8.33 15.50 -9.50
CA ALA A 87 -7.09 14.86 -9.12
C ALA A 87 -7.00 13.43 -9.69
N GLN A 88 -5.86 13.11 -10.32
CA GLN A 88 -5.64 11.83 -10.99
C GLN A 88 -4.15 11.51 -11.12
N LEU A 89 -3.79 10.23 -11.05
CA LEU A 89 -2.45 9.74 -11.38
C LEU A 89 -2.33 9.45 -12.87
N ILE A 90 -1.16 9.67 -13.46
CA ILE A 90 -0.84 9.37 -14.86
C ILE A 90 0.39 8.49 -14.95
N LEU A 91 0.26 7.36 -15.65
CA LEU A 91 1.09 6.19 -15.34
C LEU A 91 2.34 6.02 -16.19
N TYR A 92 2.52 6.75 -17.29
CA TYR A 92 3.71 6.55 -18.12
C TYR A 92 5.03 6.94 -17.41
N ARG A 93 4.96 7.61 -16.26
CA ARG A 93 6.05 7.85 -15.28
C ARG A 93 5.53 8.03 -13.84
N THR A 94 4.33 7.54 -13.52
CA THR A 94 3.56 7.86 -12.30
C THR A 94 3.74 9.29 -11.78
N ILE A 95 2.95 10.19 -12.37
CA ILE A 95 2.90 11.62 -12.05
C ILE A 95 1.47 12.01 -11.66
N LEU A 96 1.30 12.82 -10.63
CA LEU A 96 0.04 13.49 -10.32
C LEU A 96 -0.10 14.69 -11.27
N LYS A 97 -0.90 14.52 -12.34
CA LYS A 97 -1.00 15.54 -13.39
C LYS A 97 -1.96 16.68 -13.05
N SER A 98 -1.50 17.91 -13.30
CA SER A 98 -2.30 19.04 -13.77
C SER A 98 -2.39 19.05 -15.30
N GLY A 99 -3.60 19.00 -15.84
CA GLY A 99 -3.83 19.03 -17.28
C GLY A 99 -5.21 19.59 -17.55
N SER A 100 -5.37 20.89 -17.26
CA SER A 100 -6.64 21.62 -17.06
C SER A 100 -7.51 21.02 -15.92
N PRO A 101 -8.27 21.86 -15.20
CA PRO A 101 -8.33 21.97 -13.72
C PRO A 101 -8.31 20.61 -13.00
N GLY A 102 -7.32 20.30 -12.16
CA GLY A 102 -7.24 18.96 -11.57
C GLY A 102 -7.20 18.92 -10.05
N PHE A 103 -6.08 19.34 -9.46
CA PHE A 103 -5.91 19.17 -8.02
C PHE A 103 -5.93 20.49 -7.24
N LEU A 104 -5.68 21.64 -7.88
CA LEU A 104 -5.75 22.97 -7.23
C LEU A 104 -7.02 23.76 -7.56
N GLN A 105 -7.64 23.47 -8.70
CA GLN A 105 -8.65 24.34 -9.29
C GLN A 105 -10.06 23.80 -8.99
N GLY A 106 -10.90 24.66 -8.42
CA GLY A 106 -12.17 24.27 -7.79
C GLY A 106 -12.02 23.81 -6.34
N ALA A 107 -10.79 23.59 -5.86
CA ALA A 107 -10.49 23.38 -4.45
C ALA A 107 -10.42 24.71 -3.72
N VAL A 108 -11.31 24.90 -2.75
CA VAL A 108 -11.23 26.01 -1.80
C VAL A 108 -9.97 25.82 -0.93
N ASP A 109 -9.21 26.90 -0.71
CA ASP A 109 -7.98 26.92 0.12
C ASP A 109 -6.88 25.92 -0.29
N ALA A 110 -6.78 25.58 -1.58
CA ALA A 110 -5.65 24.79 -2.07
C ALA A 110 -4.32 25.55 -1.88
N PRO A 111 -3.18 24.85 -1.64
CA PRO A 111 -1.88 25.48 -1.36
C PRO A 111 -1.23 26.03 -2.65
N ASN A 112 -1.93 26.93 -3.33
CA ASN A 112 -1.56 27.49 -4.63
C ASN A 112 -0.22 28.22 -4.58
N GLU A 113 0.04 29.05 -3.57
CA GLU A 113 1.32 29.77 -3.42
C GLU A 113 2.52 28.79 -3.34
N LEU A 114 2.34 27.70 -2.59
CA LEU A 114 3.40 26.71 -2.40
C LEU A 114 3.58 25.81 -3.61
N LEU A 115 2.49 25.43 -4.29
CA LEU A 115 2.56 24.50 -5.42
C LEU A 115 2.73 25.17 -6.78
N ALA A 116 2.44 26.46 -6.94
CA ALA A 116 2.74 27.21 -8.15
C ALA A 116 4.21 27.68 -8.22
N SER A 117 4.89 27.73 -7.07
CA SER A 117 6.28 28.17 -6.98
C SER A 117 7.29 27.04 -7.17
N ARG A 118 8.58 27.39 -7.20
CA ARG A 118 9.72 26.47 -7.14
C ARG A 118 10.47 26.56 -5.81
N LEU A 119 9.76 26.94 -4.74
CA LEU A 119 10.36 27.18 -3.44
C LEU A 119 11.09 25.91 -2.94
N PRO A 120 12.34 26.03 -2.46
CA PRO A 120 13.04 24.92 -1.81
C PRO A 120 12.38 24.59 -0.46
N GLY A 121 12.63 23.37 0.04
CA GLY A 121 12.15 22.94 1.37
C GLY A 121 10.66 22.57 1.44
N ARG A 122 9.94 22.56 0.32
CA ARG A 122 8.54 22.13 0.28
C ARG A 122 8.42 20.64 0.59
N VAL A 123 7.49 20.29 1.46
CA VAL A 123 7.14 18.92 1.80
C VAL A 123 5.65 18.72 1.56
N LEU A 124 5.31 17.73 0.74
CA LEU A 124 3.95 17.29 0.50
C LEU A 124 3.63 16.13 1.44
N PHE A 125 2.56 16.25 2.20
CA PHE A 125 1.97 15.20 3.02
C PHE A 125 0.69 14.70 2.36
N LEU A 126 0.50 13.38 2.35
CA LEU A 126 -0.64 12.68 1.77
C LEU A 126 -1.14 11.64 2.75
N GLY A 127 -2.27 11.91 3.39
CA GLY A 127 -2.96 10.96 4.26
C GLY A 127 -4.01 10.17 3.50
N VAL A 128 -4.15 8.87 3.77
CA VAL A 128 -5.21 8.03 3.22
C VAL A 128 -6.22 7.72 4.32
N THR A 129 -7.51 7.97 4.07
CA THR A 129 -8.58 7.70 5.03
C THR A 129 -9.12 6.27 4.91
N LYS A 130 -9.79 5.80 5.97
CA LYS A 130 -10.42 4.46 5.99
C LYS A 130 -11.46 4.26 4.88
N ASP A 131 -12.09 5.35 4.45
CA ASP A 131 -13.08 5.42 3.35
C ASP A 131 -12.45 5.84 2.01
N GLU A 132 -11.16 5.57 1.84
CA GLU A 132 -10.43 5.66 0.55
C GLU A 132 -10.31 7.08 -0.05
N ARG A 133 -10.44 8.12 0.77
CA ARG A 133 -10.11 9.50 0.39
C ARG A 133 -8.64 9.77 0.64
N ILE A 134 -8.08 10.68 -0.15
CA ILE A 134 -6.73 11.19 0.01
C ILE A 134 -6.81 12.63 0.49
N VAL A 135 -6.13 12.93 1.59
CA VAL A 135 -6.01 14.28 2.16
C VAL A 135 -4.58 14.76 1.92
N GLY A 136 -4.43 15.94 1.33
CA GLY A 136 -3.13 16.57 1.06
C GLY A 136 -2.88 17.76 1.97
N TYR A 137 -1.61 17.98 2.33
CA TYR A 137 -1.14 19.22 2.93
C TYR A 137 0.27 19.55 2.41
N VAL A 138 0.60 20.83 2.26
CA VAL A 138 1.95 21.26 1.87
C VAL A 138 2.43 22.32 2.84
N LEU A 139 3.66 22.17 3.31
CA LEU A 139 4.38 23.19 4.06
C LEU A 139 5.77 23.40 3.48
N VAL A 140 6.44 24.45 3.97
CA VAL A 140 7.87 24.67 3.75
C VAL A 140 8.58 24.38 5.06
N ALA A 141 9.47 23.39 5.04
CA ALA A 141 10.33 23.06 6.16
C ALA A 141 11.72 23.67 5.91
N ASN A 142 12.15 24.53 6.85
CA ASN A 142 13.48 25.14 6.80
C ASN A 142 14.56 24.15 7.27
N ASP A 143 14.22 23.32 8.25
CA ASP A 143 15.10 22.29 8.81
C ASP A 143 14.76 20.90 8.24
N PRO A 144 15.71 19.95 8.24
CA PRO A 144 15.44 18.56 7.93
C PRO A 144 14.37 17.97 8.84
N ILE A 145 13.44 17.21 8.27
CA ILE A 145 12.46 16.43 9.03
C ILE A 145 12.98 14.99 9.08
N PRO A 146 13.45 14.47 10.23
CA PRO A 146 14.08 13.14 10.31
C PRO A 146 13.21 12.01 9.73
N GLN A 147 11.89 12.10 9.87
CA GLN A 147 10.91 11.14 9.36
C GLN A 147 10.74 11.19 7.83
N VAL A 148 11.30 12.20 7.17
CA VAL A 148 11.24 12.41 5.71
C VAL A 148 12.63 12.31 5.09
N ASP A 149 13.63 12.88 5.76
CA ASP A 149 14.94 13.19 5.21
C ASP A 149 16.06 12.22 5.63
N ALA A 150 15.84 11.33 6.61
CA ALA A 150 16.86 10.36 7.01
C ALA A 150 17.16 9.33 5.90
N GLU A 151 18.44 8.97 5.77
CA GLU A 151 18.95 8.12 4.67
C GLU A 151 18.48 6.66 4.78
N ASP A 152 18.26 6.18 6.01
CA ASP A 152 17.84 4.81 6.32
C ASP A 152 16.31 4.65 6.36
N LEU A 153 15.55 5.70 6.00
CA LEU A 153 14.10 5.60 5.89
C LEU A 153 13.74 4.60 4.80
N GLN A 154 12.96 3.59 5.18
CA GLN A 154 12.27 2.76 4.22
C GLN A 154 11.26 3.62 3.46
N ARG A 155 11.41 3.67 2.14
CA ARG A 155 10.55 4.46 1.25
C ARG A 155 9.75 3.53 0.35
N GLU A 156 8.48 3.87 0.18
CA GLU A 156 7.67 3.31 -0.88
C GLU A 156 7.77 4.23 -2.11
N GLY A 157 8.73 3.90 -2.99
CA GLY A 157 9.09 4.74 -4.12
C GLY A 157 9.76 6.05 -3.66
N VAL A 158 9.04 7.16 -3.77
CA VAL A 158 9.53 8.50 -3.38
C VAL A 158 8.94 9.00 -2.06
N PHE A 159 8.09 8.20 -1.42
CA PHE A 159 7.37 8.57 -0.21
C PHE A 159 8.02 7.93 1.01
N ALA A 160 8.25 8.73 2.04
CA ALA A 160 8.48 8.25 3.39
C ALA A 160 7.13 8.12 4.11
N GLU A 161 6.94 7.06 4.89
CA GLU A 161 5.75 6.93 5.71
C GLU A 161 5.95 7.60 7.07
N ILE A 162 4.95 8.37 7.48
CA ILE A 162 4.90 9.06 8.76
C ILE A 162 3.97 8.27 9.68
N PRO A 163 4.47 7.73 10.81
CA PRO A 163 3.63 7.02 11.75
C PRO A 163 2.48 7.88 12.25
N LEU A 164 1.25 7.37 12.08
CA LEU A 164 0.07 7.93 12.73
C LEU A 164 -0.14 7.33 14.13
N ILE A 165 0.54 6.27 14.52
CA ILE A 165 0.35 5.65 15.84
C ILE A 165 1.72 5.54 16.51
N GLY A 166 1.75 5.63 17.85
CA GLY A 166 2.98 5.61 18.62
C GLY A 166 3.69 6.96 18.66
N ASP A 167 5.00 6.91 18.92
CA ASP A 167 5.86 8.08 19.01
C ASP A 167 6.16 8.63 17.62
N THR A 168 5.52 9.74 17.26
CA THR A 168 5.65 10.39 15.94
C THR A 168 7.04 10.99 15.70
N THR A 169 7.92 10.99 16.71
CA THR A 169 9.33 11.39 16.55
C THR A 169 10.20 10.28 15.95
N LYS A 170 9.71 9.03 15.94
CA LYS A 170 10.42 7.85 15.43
C LYS A 170 9.95 7.47 14.02
N SER A 171 10.79 6.73 13.30
CA SER A 171 10.41 6.14 12.01
C SER A 171 9.51 4.90 12.20
N SER A 172 8.73 4.55 11.17
CA SER A 172 7.85 3.35 11.20
C SER A 172 8.64 2.07 11.48
N ARG A 173 9.86 1.96 10.97
CA ARG A 173 10.77 0.83 11.22
C ARG A 173 11.11 0.67 12.70
N VAL A 174 11.45 1.78 13.38
CA VAL A 174 11.82 1.74 14.81
C VAL A 174 10.61 1.32 15.64
N LEU A 175 9.44 1.89 15.37
CA LEU A 175 8.20 1.53 16.06
C LEU A 175 7.82 0.05 15.85
N LEU A 176 7.94 -0.46 14.62
CA LEU A 176 7.73 -1.88 14.33
C LEU A 176 8.71 -2.76 15.12
N LEU A 177 10.00 -2.44 15.14
CA LEU A 177 10.99 -3.22 15.88
C LEU A 177 10.78 -3.17 17.40
N GLU A 178 10.30 -2.04 17.93
CA GLU A 178 9.92 -1.92 19.34
C GLU A 178 8.75 -2.85 19.68
N GLU A 179 7.71 -2.89 18.85
CA GLU A 179 6.58 -3.82 19.05
C GLU A 179 6.98 -5.28 18.86
N LEU A 180 7.74 -5.61 17.81
CA LEU A 180 8.23 -6.97 17.62
C LEU A 180 9.12 -7.43 18.78
N ARG A 181 9.95 -6.53 19.34
CA ARG A 181 10.71 -6.80 20.55
C ARG A 181 9.78 -7.01 21.75
N ARG A 182 8.77 -6.17 21.95
CA ARG A 182 7.77 -6.36 23.02
C ARG A 182 7.12 -7.74 22.91
N ILE A 183 6.67 -8.12 21.72
CA ILE A 183 6.04 -9.42 21.43
C ILE A 183 7.01 -10.57 21.71
N HIS A 184 8.25 -10.46 21.24
CA HIS A 184 9.30 -11.45 21.52
C HIS A 184 9.52 -11.66 23.02
N LEU A 185 9.54 -10.56 23.79
CA LEU A 185 9.74 -10.59 25.24
C LEU A 185 8.55 -11.15 26.02
N LEU A 186 7.37 -11.34 25.40
CA LEU A 186 6.25 -12.05 26.01
C LEU A 186 6.44 -13.59 26.02
N ASP A 187 7.44 -14.10 25.28
CA ASP A 187 7.70 -15.53 25.13
C ASP A 187 6.46 -16.30 24.62
N TRP A 188 5.97 -17.30 25.35
CA TRP A 188 4.82 -18.10 24.96
C TRP A 188 3.51 -17.32 25.03
N ILE A 189 2.90 -17.07 23.87
CA ILE A 189 1.62 -16.36 23.75
C ILE A 189 0.49 -17.34 23.46
N ASN A 190 -0.59 -17.28 24.25
CA ASN A 190 -1.79 -18.04 23.99
C ASN A 190 -2.45 -17.60 22.66
N SER A 191 -2.80 -18.58 21.83
CA SER A 191 -3.38 -18.36 20.51
C SER A 191 -4.68 -17.56 20.56
N LYS A 192 -4.72 -16.45 19.81
CA LYS A 192 -5.85 -15.51 19.81
C LYS A 192 -6.01 -14.84 18.45
N GLN A 193 -7.15 -14.18 18.27
CA GLN A 193 -7.46 -13.34 17.12
C GLN A 193 -8.20 -12.09 17.60
N LEU A 194 -8.01 -10.97 16.90
CA LEU A 194 -8.71 -9.72 17.18
C LEU A 194 -9.87 -9.56 16.18
N SER A 195 -11.09 -9.49 16.70
CA SER A 195 -12.28 -9.26 15.88
C SER A 195 -12.38 -7.80 15.43
N THR A 196 -13.20 -7.54 14.41
CA THR A 196 -13.40 -6.20 13.83
C THR A 196 -14.02 -5.18 14.81
N ASP A 197 -14.70 -5.66 15.84
CA ASP A 197 -15.26 -4.88 16.96
C ASP A 197 -14.24 -4.60 18.08
N GLY A 198 -13.00 -5.11 17.95
CA GLY A 198 -11.95 -5.00 18.95
C GLY A 198 -11.97 -6.11 20.00
N THR A 199 -12.87 -7.09 19.90
CA THR A 199 -12.95 -8.20 20.85
C THR A 199 -11.85 -9.23 20.60
N LEU A 200 -11.07 -9.56 21.64
CA LEU A 200 -10.11 -10.66 21.60
C LEU A 200 -10.83 -12.00 21.78
N ASN A 201 -10.60 -12.92 20.85
CA ASN A 201 -11.19 -14.25 20.86
C ASN A 201 -10.10 -15.32 20.77
N PRO A 202 -10.29 -16.50 21.38
CA PRO A 202 -9.38 -17.63 21.19
C PRO A 202 -9.38 -18.07 19.71
N CYS A 203 -8.24 -18.60 19.26
CA CYS A 203 -8.09 -19.12 17.91
C CYS A 203 -7.57 -20.57 17.95
N ASN A 204 -8.33 -21.51 17.38
CA ASN A 204 -8.05 -22.95 17.41
C ASN A 204 -7.94 -23.53 16.00
N ALA A 205 -6.96 -23.08 15.23
CA ALA A 205 -6.71 -23.50 13.85
C ALA A 205 -5.22 -23.42 13.49
N ILE A 206 -4.83 -24.10 12.40
CA ILE A 206 -3.44 -24.17 11.93
C ILE A 206 -2.86 -22.79 11.59
N HIS A 207 -3.71 -21.87 11.12
CA HIS A 207 -3.31 -20.53 10.68
C HIS A 207 -3.37 -19.48 11.80
N CYS A 208 -3.58 -19.87 13.06
CA CYS A 208 -3.72 -18.92 14.17
C CYS A 208 -2.42 -18.21 14.57
N GLY A 209 -1.26 -18.70 14.15
CA GLY A 209 0.00 -17.99 14.38
C GLY A 209 0.00 -16.58 13.77
N GLY A 210 -0.51 -16.46 12.53
CA GLY A 210 -0.72 -15.16 11.87
C GLY A 210 -1.69 -14.27 12.66
N PHE A 211 -2.87 -14.79 12.99
CA PHE A 211 -3.87 -14.03 13.76
C PHE A 211 -3.40 -13.63 15.16
N THR A 212 -2.53 -14.42 15.79
CA THR A 212 -1.97 -14.08 17.10
C THR A 212 -1.00 -12.90 16.97
N LEU A 213 -0.14 -12.91 15.95
CA LEU A 213 0.77 -11.79 15.66
C LEU A 213 -0.02 -10.51 15.30
N GLU A 214 -1.04 -10.62 14.45
CA GLU A 214 -1.94 -9.51 14.12
C GLU A 214 -2.62 -8.95 15.38
N ALA A 215 -3.16 -9.81 16.24
CA ALA A 215 -3.81 -9.39 17.48
C ALA A 215 -2.85 -8.68 18.44
N GLU A 216 -1.60 -9.13 18.55
CA GLU A 216 -0.56 -8.44 19.33
C GLU A 216 -0.18 -7.07 18.78
N LEU A 217 -0.25 -6.89 17.46
CA LEU A 217 -0.04 -5.59 16.81
C LEU A 217 -1.31 -4.72 16.81
N GLY A 218 -2.41 -5.21 17.39
CA GLY A 218 -3.69 -4.50 17.42
C GLY A 218 -4.43 -4.46 16.07
N ILE A 219 -4.11 -5.40 15.18
CA ILE A 219 -4.65 -5.48 13.82
C ILE A 219 -5.89 -6.39 13.87
N PRO A 220 -7.10 -5.84 13.64
CA PRO A 220 -8.30 -6.66 13.60
C PRO A 220 -8.34 -7.45 12.29
N LYS A 221 -8.84 -8.68 12.37
CA LYS A 221 -9.04 -9.56 11.22
C LYS A 221 -9.86 -8.84 10.14
N ASN A 222 -9.21 -8.50 9.04
CA ASN A 222 -9.84 -7.84 7.92
C ASN A 222 -9.26 -8.37 6.60
N SER A 223 -9.93 -8.10 5.48
CA SER A 223 -9.50 -8.55 4.14
C SER A 223 -9.09 -7.37 3.25
N LYS A 224 -8.52 -6.31 3.84
CA LYS A 224 -8.10 -5.13 3.07
C LYS A 224 -6.72 -5.39 2.46
N GLY A 225 -6.55 -5.03 1.18
CA GLY A 225 -5.27 -5.13 0.48
C GLY A 225 -4.29 -3.99 0.80
N SER A 226 -4.36 -3.43 2.01
CA SER A 226 -3.45 -2.39 2.51
C SER A 226 -2.41 -3.01 3.46
N PRO A 227 -1.22 -2.42 3.63
CA PRO A 227 -0.24 -2.92 4.58
C PRO A 227 -0.81 -3.08 5.99
N ASP A 228 -0.34 -4.12 6.70
CA ASP A 228 -0.87 -4.55 7.99
C ASP A 228 -0.54 -3.57 9.14
N TYR A 229 0.72 -3.16 9.27
CA TYR A 229 1.20 -2.35 10.40
C TYR A 229 2.24 -1.32 9.98
N LEU A 230 1.92 -0.02 10.12
CA LEU A 230 2.82 1.09 9.81
C LEU A 230 3.54 0.91 8.44
N GLY A 231 2.78 0.58 7.40
CA GLY A 231 3.26 0.36 6.02
C GLY A 231 3.93 -0.98 5.74
N TYR A 232 4.05 -1.85 6.75
CA TYR A 232 4.59 -3.19 6.56
C TYR A 232 3.47 -4.21 6.43
N GLU A 233 3.60 -5.07 5.42
CA GLU A 233 2.93 -6.38 5.42
C GLU A 233 3.63 -7.28 6.44
N VAL A 234 2.86 -7.86 7.36
CA VAL A 234 3.38 -8.73 8.42
C VAL A 234 2.96 -10.16 8.13
N LYS A 235 3.95 -11.07 8.13
CA LYS A 235 3.73 -12.49 7.85
C LYS A 235 4.34 -13.32 8.97
N GLN A 236 3.51 -14.15 9.61
CA GLN A 236 4.01 -15.14 10.54
C GLN A 236 4.42 -16.41 9.78
N HIS A 237 5.60 -16.93 10.11
CA HIS A 237 6.08 -18.21 9.62
C HIS A 237 6.62 -19.03 10.80
N ALA A 238 6.22 -20.30 10.89
CA ALA A 238 6.72 -21.20 11.92
C ALA A 238 8.07 -21.76 11.49
N GLU A 239 9.14 -21.40 12.20
CA GLU A 239 10.48 -21.93 11.97
C GLU A 239 10.83 -22.92 13.10
N LYS A 240 11.32 -24.10 12.73
CA LYS A 240 11.71 -25.14 13.69
C LYS A 240 13.19 -25.06 14.03
N ASN A 241 14.00 -24.47 13.15
CA ASN A 241 15.43 -24.36 13.34
C ASN A 241 15.95 -23.03 12.77
N PHE A 242 16.43 -22.15 13.65
CA PHE A 242 17.02 -20.87 13.28
C PHE A 242 18.36 -20.97 12.55
N ASP A 243 19.01 -22.14 12.54
CA ASP A 243 20.21 -22.40 11.71
C ASP A 243 19.85 -22.73 10.25
N ARG A 244 18.58 -23.00 9.96
CA ARG A 244 18.08 -23.37 8.62
C ARG A 244 16.80 -22.61 8.27
N ILE A 245 16.90 -21.29 8.25
CA ILE A 245 15.80 -20.38 7.94
C ILE A 245 15.34 -20.57 6.50
N GLY A 246 14.01 -20.63 6.28
CA GLY A 246 13.43 -20.49 4.94
C GLY A 246 13.28 -21.80 4.16
N SER A 247 13.21 -22.95 4.85
CA SER A 247 13.00 -24.25 4.20
C SER A 247 11.61 -24.43 3.56
N HIS A 248 10.71 -23.45 3.70
CA HIS A 248 9.34 -23.49 3.21
C HIS A 248 8.97 -22.20 2.47
N ALA A 249 8.13 -22.35 1.44
CA ALA A 249 7.63 -21.21 0.67
C ALA A 249 6.72 -20.33 1.54
N ILE A 250 6.94 -19.02 1.50
CA ILE A 250 6.09 -18.03 2.15
C ILE A 250 5.04 -17.55 1.14
N THR A 251 3.77 -17.65 1.51
CA THR A 251 2.68 -17.09 0.71
C THR A 251 2.77 -15.57 0.73
N LEU A 252 3.07 -14.97 -0.42
CA LEU A 252 3.10 -13.52 -0.58
C LEU A 252 1.69 -12.93 -0.68
N LEU A 253 0.86 -13.49 -1.56
CA LEU A 253 -0.47 -12.99 -1.89
C LEU A 253 -1.36 -14.09 -2.47
N THR A 254 -2.68 -13.94 -2.33
CA THR A 254 -3.71 -14.86 -2.86
C THR A 254 -4.71 -14.11 -3.73
N PRO A 255 -4.33 -13.74 -4.97
CA PRO A 255 -5.19 -12.97 -5.87
C PRO A 255 -6.21 -13.88 -6.54
N GLU A 256 -7.35 -13.32 -6.91
CA GLU A 256 -8.33 -14.01 -7.76
C GLU A 256 -8.13 -13.61 -9.24
N PRO A 257 -8.31 -14.55 -10.18
CA PRO A 257 -8.27 -14.22 -11.61
C PRO A 257 -9.32 -13.18 -12.00
N ASN A 258 -8.90 -12.11 -12.67
CA ASN A 258 -9.81 -11.06 -13.16
C ASN A 258 -10.38 -11.34 -14.56
N GLY A 259 -10.12 -12.52 -15.13
CA GLY A 259 -10.50 -12.89 -16.48
C GLY A 259 -10.36 -14.39 -16.80
N GLY A 260 -10.80 -14.75 -18.01
CA GLY A 260 -10.71 -16.11 -18.53
C GLY A 260 -11.73 -17.08 -17.94
N TYR A 261 -11.53 -18.38 -18.23
CA TYR A 261 -12.51 -19.43 -17.94
C TYR A 261 -12.90 -19.52 -16.46
N TYR A 262 -11.96 -19.28 -15.53
CA TYR A 262 -12.25 -19.28 -14.09
C TYR A 262 -13.27 -18.21 -13.71
N ARG A 263 -13.08 -16.97 -14.18
CA ARG A 263 -14.04 -15.87 -13.96
C ARG A 263 -15.37 -16.13 -14.66
N ASP A 264 -15.32 -16.60 -15.90
CA ASP A 264 -16.52 -16.68 -16.76
C ASP A 264 -17.42 -17.89 -16.43
N LYS A 265 -16.85 -18.98 -15.90
CA LYS A 265 -17.55 -20.24 -15.62
C LYS A 265 -17.53 -20.67 -14.15
N GLY A 266 -16.75 -20.00 -13.32
CA GLY A 266 -16.61 -20.29 -11.89
C GLY A 266 -15.58 -21.38 -11.59
N SER A 267 -15.24 -21.48 -10.31
CA SER A 267 -14.21 -22.39 -9.78
C SER A 267 -14.54 -23.87 -9.99
N GLU A 268 -15.81 -24.26 -9.87
CA GLU A 268 -16.23 -25.66 -10.05
C GLU A 268 -15.93 -26.15 -11.49
N GLN A 269 -16.41 -25.40 -12.49
CA GLN A 269 -16.20 -25.76 -13.90
C GLN A 269 -14.72 -25.73 -14.26
N PHE A 270 -13.97 -24.78 -13.68
CA PHE A 270 -12.52 -24.71 -13.87
C PHE A 270 -11.81 -25.95 -13.32
N ILE A 271 -12.10 -26.36 -12.09
CA ILE A 271 -11.49 -27.56 -11.48
C ILE A 271 -11.90 -28.82 -12.24
N ARG A 272 -13.15 -28.95 -12.68
CA ARG A 272 -13.58 -30.09 -13.50
C ARG A 272 -12.84 -30.17 -14.84
N ARG A 273 -12.51 -29.02 -15.43
CA ARG A 273 -11.84 -28.95 -16.74
C ARG A 273 -10.33 -29.11 -16.65
N PHE A 274 -9.69 -28.56 -15.63
CA PHE A 274 -8.22 -28.43 -15.55
C PHE A 274 -7.60 -29.09 -14.32
N GLY A 275 -8.40 -29.61 -13.41
CA GLY A 275 -7.95 -30.31 -12.21
C GLY A 275 -7.55 -31.76 -12.48
N TYR A 276 -7.07 -32.41 -11.43
CA TYR A 276 -6.63 -33.79 -11.43
C TYR A 276 -7.27 -34.56 -10.25
N PRO A 277 -7.45 -35.89 -10.35
CA PRO A 277 -7.98 -36.71 -9.26
C PRO A 277 -7.15 -36.61 -7.97
N ASP A 278 -7.79 -36.81 -6.82
CA ASP A 278 -7.08 -36.78 -5.55
C ASP A 278 -5.97 -37.84 -5.44
N LYS A 279 -4.76 -37.38 -5.09
CA LYS A 279 -3.57 -38.24 -4.96
C LYS A 279 -3.56 -39.09 -3.70
N LYS A 280 -4.42 -38.80 -2.72
CA LYS A 280 -4.58 -39.59 -1.49
C LYS A 280 -5.80 -40.50 -1.57
N GLY A 281 -6.38 -40.67 -2.77
CA GLY A 281 -7.45 -41.62 -3.04
C GLY A 281 -8.80 -41.21 -2.47
N LYS A 282 -9.04 -39.92 -2.16
CA LYS A 282 -10.37 -39.47 -1.76
C LYS A 282 -11.34 -39.55 -2.97
N PRO A 283 -12.39 -40.39 -2.92
CA PRO A 283 -13.33 -40.51 -4.03
C PRO A 283 -13.98 -39.17 -4.35
N ASP A 284 -14.25 -38.95 -5.64
CA ASP A 284 -14.93 -37.77 -6.19
C ASP A 284 -14.29 -36.41 -5.93
N ARG A 285 -13.10 -36.38 -5.31
CA ARG A 285 -12.34 -35.16 -5.09
C ARG A 285 -11.43 -34.88 -6.29
N ILE A 286 -11.68 -33.74 -6.93
CA ILE A 286 -10.81 -33.17 -7.95
C ILE A 286 -10.04 -32.02 -7.31
N ASN A 287 -8.72 -32.01 -7.48
CA ASN A 287 -7.86 -30.94 -6.99
C ASN A 287 -7.31 -30.14 -8.16
N PHE A 288 -7.04 -28.86 -7.91
CA PHE A 288 -6.23 -28.03 -8.78
C PHE A 288 -5.16 -27.37 -7.93
N GLY A 289 -3.89 -27.59 -8.24
CA GLY A 289 -2.79 -27.09 -7.42
C GLY A 289 -1.42 -27.58 -7.88
N GLY A 290 -0.41 -27.32 -7.04
CA GLY A 290 1.00 -27.55 -7.35
C GLY A 290 1.73 -26.23 -7.65
N VAL A 291 3.05 -26.30 -7.79
CA VAL A 291 3.88 -25.13 -8.07
C VAL A 291 3.92 -24.90 -9.58
N HIS A 292 3.30 -23.82 -10.05
CA HIS A 292 3.39 -23.37 -11.43
C HIS A 292 4.53 -22.36 -11.56
N ARG A 293 5.55 -22.69 -12.35
CA ARG A 293 6.68 -21.81 -12.66
C ARG A 293 6.50 -21.23 -14.06
N VAL A 294 6.94 -19.99 -14.26
CA VAL A 294 6.80 -19.30 -15.55
C VAL A 294 7.52 -20.11 -16.63
N GLY A 295 6.82 -20.36 -17.75
CA GLY A 295 7.36 -21.07 -18.92
C GLY A 295 7.50 -22.58 -18.74
N VAL A 296 7.23 -23.14 -17.56
CA VAL A 296 7.34 -24.58 -17.28
C VAL A 296 5.95 -25.20 -17.20
N ALA A 297 5.70 -26.22 -18.02
CA ALA A 297 4.48 -27.00 -17.95
C ALA A 297 4.41 -27.75 -16.61
N ASN A 298 3.29 -27.57 -15.89
CA ASN A 298 3.08 -28.27 -14.63
C ASN A 298 2.68 -29.73 -14.90
N HIS A 299 3.40 -30.66 -14.30
CA HIS A 299 3.21 -32.11 -14.51
C HIS A 299 1.85 -32.66 -14.02
N LEU A 300 1.10 -31.92 -13.19
CA LEU A 300 -0.20 -32.36 -12.66
C LEU A 300 -1.38 -31.88 -13.47
N THR A 301 -1.31 -30.63 -13.94
CA THR A 301 -2.41 -29.98 -14.65
C THR A 301 -2.16 -29.89 -16.15
N GLY A 302 -0.92 -30.09 -16.60
CA GLY A 302 -0.48 -29.86 -17.98
C GLY A 302 -0.46 -28.37 -18.37
N LEU A 303 -0.84 -27.47 -17.47
CA LEU A 303 -0.90 -26.03 -17.74
C LEU A 303 0.45 -25.35 -17.52
N THR A 304 0.70 -24.30 -18.30
CA THR A 304 1.90 -23.46 -18.20
C THR A 304 1.52 -22.06 -17.73
N LEU A 305 2.24 -21.54 -16.73
CA LEU A 305 2.12 -20.14 -16.33
C LEU A 305 2.89 -19.26 -17.32
N ALA A 306 2.23 -18.26 -17.90
CA ALA A 306 2.85 -17.27 -18.77
C ALA A 306 2.81 -15.89 -18.10
N LEU A 307 3.90 -15.12 -18.24
CA LEU A 307 4.01 -13.75 -17.76
C LEU A 307 4.45 -12.83 -18.91
N PRO A 308 3.53 -12.49 -19.84
CA PRO A 308 3.87 -11.64 -20.99
C PRO A 308 4.27 -10.22 -20.55
N GLY A 309 5.18 -9.60 -21.28
CA GLY A 309 5.62 -8.21 -21.02
C GLY A 309 6.75 -8.06 -20.00
N PHE A 310 7.24 -9.16 -19.41
CA PHE A 310 8.46 -9.17 -18.60
C PHE A 310 9.54 -10.00 -19.30
N PRO A 311 10.74 -9.44 -19.57
CA PRO A 311 11.83 -10.22 -20.11
C PRO A 311 12.26 -11.30 -19.09
N MET A 312 12.45 -12.53 -19.57
CA MET A 312 13.02 -13.60 -18.74
C MET A 312 14.50 -13.29 -18.49
N HIS A 313 14.79 -12.53 -17.44
CA HIS A 313 16.13 -12.49 -16.87
C HIS A 313 16.26 -13.69 -15.92
N GLN A 314 17.27 -14.52 -16.13
CA GLN A 314 17.66 -15.54 -15.15
C GLN A 314 18.10 -14.79 -13.89
N GLY A 315 17.21 -14.70 -12.91
CA GLY A 315 17.60 -14.34 -11.54
C GLY A 315 18.37 -15.51 -10.95
N ASN A 316 19.52 -15.24 -10.35
CA ASN A 316 20.19 -16.22 -9.49
C ASN A 316 19.23 -16.53 -8.33
N VAL A 317 18.90 -17.82 -8.20
CA VAL A 317 18.23 -18.39 -7.03
C VAL A 317 19.18 -18.31 -5.84
#